data_AF-A0A073KJJ4-F1
#
_entry.id   AF-A0A073KJJ4-F1
#
_cell.length_a   1.000
_cell.length_b   1.000
_cell.length_c   1.000
_cell.angle_alpha   90.00
_cell.angle_beta   90.00
_cell.angle_gamma   90.00
#
_symmetry.space_group_name_H-M   'P 1'
#
loop_
_entity.id
_entity.type
_entity.pdbx_description
1 polymer ?
#
loop_
_entity_poly.entity_id
_entity_poly.type
_entity_poly.pdbx_seq_one_letter_code
_entity_poly.pdbx_strand_id
1 'polypeptide(L)' 'MKTLSAVITLSALISFASFADESTLPPAPANDIAQLTEVCQQMASEDQIENAELKQYVLDCVNDQLTEMGYQTLKELN' A
#
# COMPACT_ATOMS: atom_id res chain seq x y z
N MET A 1 18.21 -13.74 56.93
CA MET A 1 18.51 -12.34 56.53
C MET A 1 19.39 -12.43 55.29
N LYS A 2 19.10 -11.94 54.08
CA LYS A 2 18.08 -11.06 53.52
C LYS A 2 17.89 -11.54 52.07
N THR A 3 16.65 -11.71 51.64
CA THR A 3 16.29 -11.96 50.23
C THR A 3 16.60 -10.69 49.41
N LEU A 4 17.49 -10.78 48.44
CA LEU A 4 17.69 -9.72 47.44
C LEU A 4 16.77 -10.01 46.26
N SER A 5 15.61 -9.37 46.28
CA SER A 5 14.63 -9.35 45.20
C SER A 5 15.26 -8.72 43.95
N ALA A 6 15.40 -9.49 42.88
CA ALA A 6 15.64 -8.97 41.54
C ALA A 6 14.30 -8.51 40.95
N VAL A 7 14.05 -7.20 40.91
CA VAL A 7 12.90 -6.63 40.22
C VAL A 7 13.30 -6.42 38.76
N ILE A 8 12.90 -7.35 37.90
CA ILE A 8 13.00 -7.22 36.45
C ILE A 8 11.74 -6.45 36.00
N THR A 9 11.85 -5.15 35.80
CA THR A 9 10.80 -4.36 35.14
C THR A 9 10.78 -4.71 33.66
N LEU A 10 9.91 -5.65 33.29
CA LEU A 10 9.61 -5.98 31.90
C LEU A 10 8.72 -4.87 31.33
N SER A 11 9.34 -3.87 30.68
CA SER A 11 8.61 -2.85 29.93
C SER A 11 7.96 -3.50 28.71
N ALA A 12 6.66 -3.79 28.81
CA ALA A 12 5.86 -4.22 27.68
C ALA A 12 5.72 -3.05 26.70
N LEU A 13 6.40 -3.12 25.56
CA LEU A 13 6.19 -2.22 24.43
C LEU A 13 4.80 -2.53 23.85
N ILE A 14 3.83 -1.69 24.16
CA ILE A 14 2.50 -1.74 23.54
C ILE A 14 2.66 -1.10 22.16
N SER A 15 2.78 -1.93 21.12
CA SER A 15 2.74 -1.47 19.73
C SER A 15 1.31 -1.05 19.39
N PHE A 16 1.09 0.25 19.16
CA PHE A 16 -0.16 0.72 18.59
C PHE A 16 -0.17 0.38 17.09
N ALA A 17 -0.99 -0.60 16.69
CA ALA A 17 -1.29 -0.79 15.28
C ALA A 17 -2.18 0.39 14.83
N SER A 18 -1.62 1.30 14.05
CA SER A 18 -2.39 2.35 13.38
C SER A 18 -3.09 1.71 12.18
N PHE A 19 -4.36 1.37 12.33
CA PHE A 19 -5.20 1.00 11.19
C PHE A 19 -5.68 2.29 10.53
N ALA A 20 -5.05 2.67 9.41
CA ALA A 20 -5.61 3.68 8.53
C ALA A 20 -6.84 3.06 7.85
N ASP A 21 -8.02 3.58 8.15
CA ASP A 21 -9.25 3.14 7.50
C ASP A 21 -9.24 3.66 6.05
N GLU A 22 -9.16 2.74 5.08
CA GLU A 22 -9.10 3.08 3.64
C GLU A 22 -10.29 3.95 3.21
N SER A 23 -11.46 3.81 3.86
CA SER A 23 -12.65 4.60 3.57
C SER A 23 -12.49 6.10 3.91
N THR A 24 -11.43 6.48 4.60
CA THR A 24 -11.13 7.88 4.95
C THR A 24 -10.11 8.53 4.02
N LEU A 25 -9.46 7.76 3.13
CA LEU A 25 -8.51 8.31 2.18
C LEU A 25 -9.24 9.13 1.10
N PRO A 26 -8.63 10.20 0.58
CA PRO A 26 -9.20 10.94 -0.53
C PRO A 26 -9.10 10.15 -1.85
N PRO A 27 -9.98 10.41 -2.82
CA PRO A 27 -9.79 9.93 -4.18
C PRO A 27 -8.57 10.61 -4.81
N ALA A 28 -7.85 9.89 -5.66
CA ALA A 28 -6.72 10.44 -6.40
C ALA A 28 -7.16 11.42 -7.50
N PRO A 29 -6.37 12.46 -7.79
CA PRO A 29 -6.57 13.29 -8.97
C PRO A 29 -6.51 12.46 -10.26
N ALA A 30 -7.39 12.77 -11.23
CA ALA A 30 -7.43 12.04 -12.50
C ALA A 30 -6.10 12.09 -13.28
N ASN A 31 -5.36 13.19 -13.16
CA ASN A 31 -4.04 13.35 -13.78
C ASN A 31 -2.98 12.42 -13.16
N ASP A 32 -3.09 12.12 -11.87
CA ASP A 32 -2.16 11.22 -11.19
C ASP A 32 -2.46 9.76 -11.59
N ILE A 33 -3.74 9.39 -11.65
CA ILE A 33 -4.17 8.07 -12.17
C ILE A 33 -3.68 7.87 -13.61
N ALA A 34 -3.81 8.88 -14.48
CA ALA A 34 -3.35 8.81 -15.87
C ALA A 34 -1.84 8.59 -15.96
N GLN A 35 -1.04 9.38 -15.24
CA GLN A 35 0.41 9.23 -15.23
C GLN A 35 0.86 7.88 -14.66
N LEU A 36 0.25 7.42 -13.58
CA LEU A 36 0.53 6.10 -13.00
C LEU A 36 0.17 4.98 -13.98
N THR A 37 -0.94 5.11 -14.70
CA THR A 37 -1.35 4.14 -15.73
C THR A 37 -0.31 4.04 -16.84
N GLU A 38 0.20 5.18 -17.34
CA GLU A 38 1.26 5.19 -18.36
C GLU A 38 2.55 4.50 -17.87
N VAL A 39 2.97 4.81 -16.63
CA VAL A 39 4.16 4.18 -16.04
C VAL A 39 3.96 2.68 -15.84
N CYS A 40 2.83 2.26 -15.30
CA CYS A 40 2.52 0.84 -15.08
C CYS A 40 2.36 0.06 -16.39
N GLN A 41 1.85 0.70 -17.46
CA GLN A 41 1.84 0.10 -18.80
C GLN A 41 3.25 -0.09 -19.36
N GLN A 42 4.14 0.88 -19.14
CA GLN A 42 5.53 0.77 -19.54
C GLN A 42 6.24 -0.36 -18.78
N MET A 43 6.03 -0.47 -17.46
CA MET A 43 6.55 -1.58 -16.66
C MET A 43 6.03 -2.93 -17.14
N ALA A 44 4.74 -3.05 -17.43
CA ALA A 44 4.15 -4.27 -17.97
C ALA A 44 4.79 -4.68 -19.31
N SER A 45 5.12 -3.70 -20.16
CA SER A 45 5.81 -3.93 -21.42
C SER A 45 7.25 -4.43 -21.21
N GLU A 46 7.98 -3.84 -20.27
CA GLU A 46 9.34 -4.24 -19.90
C GLU A 46 9.38 -5.65 -19.29
N ASP A 47 8.39 -5.98 -18.45
CA ASP A 47 8.20 -7.29 -17.83
C ASP A 47 7.62 -8.33 -18.82
N GLN A 48 7.28 -7.92 -20.04
CA GLN A 48 6.65 -8.76 -21.07
C GLN A 48 5.37 -9.46 -20.57
N ILE A 49 4.54 -8.72 -19.84
CA ILE A 49 3.25 -9.22 -19.34
C ILE A 49 2.33 -9.54 -20.52
N GLU A 50 1.74 -10.74 -20.47
CA GLU A 50 0.85 -11.22 -21.51
C GLU A 50 -0.43 -10.39 -21.60
N ASN A 51 -0.99 -10.23 -22.80
CA ASN A 51 -2.18 -9.42 -23.03
C ASN A 51 -3.39 -9.84 -22.16
N ALA A 52 -3.50 -11.14 -21.84
CA ALA A 52 -4.56 -11.67 -21.00
C ALA A 52 -4.47 -11.21 -19.53
N GLU A 53 -3.27 -10.85 -19.06
CA GLU A 53 -2.98 -10.44 -17.69
C GLU A 53 -2.76 -8.93 -17.56
N LEU A 54 -2.45 -8.26 -18.67
CA LEU A 54 -2.08 -6.85 -18.74
C LEU A 54 -3.04 -5.93 -17.98
N LYS A 55 -4.36 -6.09 -18.15
CA LYS A 55 -5.34 -5.21 -17.49
C LYS A 55 -5.25 -5.32 -15.96
N GLN A 56 -5.12 -6.54 -15.44
CA GLN A 56 -5.04 -6.76 -14.00
C GLN A 56 -3.72 -6.27 -13.44
N TYR A 57 -2.60 -6.58 -14.12
CA TYR A 57 -1.27 -6.11 -13.74
C TYR A 57 -1.22 -4.58 -13.62
N VAL A 58 -1.74 -3.85 -14.61
CA VAL A 58 -1.72 -2.39 -14.59
C VAL A 58 -2.61 -1.84 -13.47
N LEU A 59 -3.78 -2.45 -13.22
CA LEU A 59 -4.65 -2.06 -12.11
C LEU A 59 -3.96 -2.25 -10.75
N ASP A 60 -3.31 -3.39 -10.53
CA ASP A 60 -2.61 -3.70 -9.29
C ASP A 60 -1.45 -2.73 -9.07
N CYS A 61 -0.63 -2.51 -10.10
CA CYS A 61 0.47 -1.55 -10.06
C CYS A 61 -0.01 -0.14 -9.72
N VAL A 62 -1.10 0.34 -10.36
CA VAL A 62 -1.66 1.66 -10.05
C VAL A 62 -2.16 1.70 -8.59
N ASN A 63 -2.85 0.66 -8.12
CA ASN A 63 -3.37 0.61 -6.75
C ASN A 63 -2.28 0.56 -5.69
N ASP A 64 -1.16 -0.12 -5.95
CA ASP A 64 0.01 -0.11 -5.07
C ASP A 64 0.56 1.31 -4.93
N GLN A 65 0.73 2.02 -6.06
CA GLN A 65 1.21 3.40 -6.05
C GLN A 65 0.22 4.36 -5.36
N LEU A 66 -1.08 4.22 -5.62
CA LEU A 66 -2.11 5.03 -4.95
C LEU A 66 -2.10 4.82 -3.44
N THR A 67 -1.91 3.58 -2.99
CA THR A 67 -1.82 3.25 -1.56
C THR A 67 -0.60 3.91 -0.92
N GLU A 68 0.56 3.85 -1.58
CA GLU A 68 1.79 4.53 -1.13
C GLU A 68 1.63 6.05 -1.05
N MET A 69 0.83 6.63 -1.94
CA MET A 69 0.50 8.06 -1.97
C MET A 69 -0.61 8.46 -0.99
N GLY A 70 -1.27 7.50 -0.33
CA GLY A 70 -2.36 7.76 0.61
C GLY A 70 -3.70 8.09 -0.06
N TYR A 71 -3.97 7.52 -1.23
CA TYR A 71 -5.24 7.62 -1.94
C TYR A 71 -6.06 6.33 -1.84
N GLN A 72 -7.36 6.44 -2.13
CA GLN A 72 -8.22 5.28 -2.33
C GLN A 72 -7.80 4.45 -3.54
N THR A 73 -7.98 3.13 -3.43
CA THR A 73 -7.78 2.21 -4.56
C THR A 73 -8.93 2.28 -5.57
N LEU A 74 -8.65 1.83 -6.79
CA LEU A 74 -9.60 1.74 -7.89
C LEU A 74 -10.11 0.31 -8.04
N LYS A 75 -11.38 0.17 -8.42
CA LYS A 75 -11.97 -1.12 -8.81
C LYS A 75 -11.63 -1.52 -10.25
N GLU A 76 -11.46 -0.53 -11.10
CA GLU A 76 -11.11 -0.69 -12.51
C GLU A 76 -10.44 0.57 -13.06
N LEU A 77 -9.67 0.39 -14.13
CA LEU A 77 -9.14 1.47 -14.96
C LEU A 77 -10.10 1.72 -16.13
N ASN A 78 -10.32 3.00 -16.45
CA ASN A 78 -11.17 3.45 -17.56
C ASN A 78 -10.44 3.39 -18.91
#